data_AF-A0A7S4WFQ0-F1
#
_entry.id   AF-A0A7S4WFQ0-F1
#
_cell.length_a   1.000
_cell.length_b   1.000
_cell.length_c   1.000
_cell.angle_alpha   90.00
_cell.angle_beta   90.00
_cell.angle_gamma   90.00
#
_symmetry.space_group_name_H-M   'P 1'
#
loop_
_entity.id
_entity.type
_entity.pdbx_description
1 polymer ?
#
loop_
_entity_poly.entity_id
_entity_poly.type
_entity_poly.pdbx_seq_one_letter_code
_entity_poly.pdbx_strand_id
1 'polypeptide(L)'
;MANVFRLLRRGKSGRITPRGTGPPGDAEPALGAEEEAPSVELPEDLHSFALLAALADGEQGWAGILLPVVSLNFLFVQLVLLLVICCDTSMPRCTGHSQCQLGQWCAPAYFSFSSHYSVDPGICTDCLEAYAMLNVSQGRPTSHPPTVIWSWLRLETLLARTASAGPEWIAAAADHCNRTDVMPFHCDFVVANRKLISGGSMLVLWMTVAMVAISALEDMNEAALAYVFLLTMLQRKEEPPRCAVLAVFWCNTILRLCVLPCGVAVTTCAVLLTSPPTATSFVMNGLVLTFITSLDDSAAQLLPETLVMRLQAAAQTPLFAAAARQSRDTIRNGCHRILALAVSGIIPLIVVHAEDLLAWPIFNVNYSMGPLCSTIPVCLVRIMFFSSLTVTLLRVTQICLIPSLMTHVLPSWSEPHARAVDLLLAPVFATVAFVFVVIGGLALHTLHL
;
A
#
# COMPACT_ATOMS: atom_id res chain seq x y z
N MET A 1 4.02 -10.53 -26.65
CA MET A 1 2.77 -11.25 -26.31
C MET A 1 2.30 -12.25 -27.38
N ALA A 2 2.32 -11.97 -28.69
CA ALA A 2 1.77 -12.88 -29.71
C ALA A 2 2.45 -14.27 -29.82
N ASN A 3 3.75 -14.40 -29.48
CA ASN A 3 4.47 -15.68 -29.55
C ASN A 3 4.23 -16.59 -28.33
N VAL A 4 3.76 -16.03 -27.22
CA VAL A 4 3.36 -16.78 -26.01
C VAL A 4 2.10 -17.59 -26.27
N PHE A 5 1.12 -16.99 -26.94
CA PHE A 5 -0.17 -17.63 -27.26
C PHE A 5 -0.04 -18.81 -28.24
N ARG A 6 1.01 -18.85 -29.09
CA ARG A 6 1.23 -19.99 -30.00
C ARG A 6 1.72 -21.25 -29.30
N LEU A 7 2.36 -21.12 -28.13
CA LEU A 7 2.88 -22.28 -27.38
C LEU A 7 1.79 -22.98 -26.56
N LEU A 8 0.77 -22.25 -26.08
CA LEU A 8 -0.34 -22.82 -25.31
C LEU A 8 -1.36 -23.62 -26.15
N ARG A 9 -1.28 -23.56 -27.48
CA ARG A 9 -2.24 -24.23 -28.39
C ARG A 9 -1.86 -25.67 -28.76
N ARG A 10 -0.69 -26.18 -28.34
CA ARG A 10 -0.18 -27.52 -28.73
C ARG A 10 -0.24 -28.59 -27.63
N GLY A 11 -0.85 -28.32 -26.47
CA GLY A 11 -1.08 -29.30 -25.40
C GLY A 11 -2.12 -30.36 -25.79
N LYS A 12 -1.68 -31.61 -25.89
CA LYS A 12 -2.36 -32.81 -26.41
C LYS A 12 -3.74 -33.11 -25.81
N SER A 13 -4.67 -33.46 -26.70
CA SER A 13 -5.94 -34.16 -26.44
C SER A 13 -5.69 -35.60 -25.96
N GLY A 14 -5.69 -35.82 -24.65
CA GLY A 14 -5.78 -37.15 -24.03
C GLY A 14 -7.25 -37.54 -23.82
N ARG A 15 -7.75 -38.46 -24.65
CA ARG A 15 -9.12 -38.97 -24.61
C ARG A 15 -9.22 -40.02 -23.49
N ILE A 16 -9.85 -39.68 -22.36
CA ILE A 16 -10.20 -40.64 -21.30
C ILE A 16 -11.56 -41.23 -21.63
N THR A 17 -11.61 -42.53 -21.92
CA THR A 17 -12.84 -43.32 -22.03
C THR A 17 -13.18 -43.96 -20.68
N PRO A 18 -14.40 -43.81 -20.14
CA PRO A 18 -14.83 -44.60 -18.99
C PRO A 18 -15.36 -45.96 -19.46
N ARG A 19 -14.99 -47.03 -18.75
CA ARG A 19 -15.38 -48.43 -19.04
C ARG A 19 -16.02 -49.09 -17.82
N GLY A 20 -17.25 -49.59 -18.01
CA GLY A 20 -17.90 -50.71 -17.30
C GLY A 20 -18.54 -50.40 -15.94
N THR A 21 -19.87 -50.33 -15.79
CA THR A 21 -20.90 -51.41 -15.74
C THR A 21 -20.73 -52.38 -14.56
N GLY A 22 -21.47 -52.11 -13.47
CA GLY A 22 -21.76 -53.02 -12.36
C GLY A 22 -23.27 -53.07 -12.07
N PRO A 23 -23.81 -54.18 -11.52
CA PRO A 23 -25.24 -54.51 -11.50
C PRO A 23 -26.02 -53.83 -10.36
N PRO A 24 -27.37 -53.78 -10.45
CA PRO A 24 -28.24 -53.07 -9.50
C PRO A 24 -28.43 -53.90 -8.23
N GLY A 25 -28.29 -53.25 -7.07
CA GLY A 25 -28.59 -53.81 -5.76
C GLY A 25 -29.33 -52.77 -4.93
N ASP A 26 -30.56 -53.11 -4.59
CA ASP A 26 -31.57 -52.28 -3.91
C ASP A 26 -31.17 -51.88 -2.49
N ALA A 27 -31.32 -50.59 -2.17
CA ALA A 27 -31.83 -50.05 -0.91
C ALA A 27 -31.66 -48.52 -0.93
N GLU A 28 -32.74 -47.78 -1.16
CA GLU A 28 -32.81 -46.32 -0.96
C GLU A 28 -32.63 -45.98 0.53
N PRO A 29 -31.57 -45.26 0.93
CA PRO A 29 -31.62 -44.46 2.14
C PRO A 29 -32.35 -43.16 1.80
N ALA A 30 -33.27 -42.76 2.68
CA ALA A 30 -34.06 -41.55 2.61
C ALA A 30 -33.24 -40.35 2.12
N LEU A 31 -33.80 -39.61 1.14
CA LEU A 31 -33.35 -38.29 0.69
C LEU A 31 -33.13 -37.37 1.91
N GLY A 32 -31.92 -37.39 2.46
CA GLY A 32 -31.39 -36.26 3.20
C GLY A 32 -31.25 -35.14 2.19
N ALA A 33 -31.82 -33.97 2.51
CA ALA A 33 -31.71 -32.77 1.69
C ALA A 33 -30.28 -32.68 1.13
N GLU A 34 -30.14 -32.78 -0.20
CA GLU A 34 -28.88 -32.46 -0.85
C GLU A 34 -28.58 -31.02 -0.44
N GLU A 35 -27.69 -30.89 0.55
CA GLU A 35 -27.17 -29.61 0.98
C GLU A 35 -26.42 -29.08 -0.23
N GLU A 36 -27.11 -28.23 -0.99
CA GLU A 36 -26.66 -27.66 -2.24
C GLU A 36 -25.25 -27.15 -1.99
N ALA A 37 -24.26 -27.83 -2.59
CA ALA A 37 -22.87 -27.56 -2.30
C ALA A 37 -22.65 -26.06 -2.55
N PRO A 38 -22.22 -25.28 -1.54
CA PRO A 38 -22.21 -23.84 -1.64
C PRO A 38 -21.43 -23.45 -2.89
N SER A 39 -22.09 -22.74 -3.81
CA SER A 39 -21.47 -22.25 -5.03
C SER A 39 -20.25 -21.43 -4.62
N VAL A 40 -19.06 -21.95 -4.92
CA VAL A 40 -17.81 -21.23 -4.67
C VAL A 40 -17.74 -20.15 -5.72
N GLU A 41 -18.10 -18.93 -5.35
CA GLU A 41 -17.81 -17.74 -6.15
C GLU A 41 -16.29 -17.69 -6.36
N LEU A 42 -15.88 -17.63 -7.62
CA LEU A 42 -14.47 -17.55 -7.93
C LEU A 42 -13.95 -16.17 -7.52
N PRO A 43 -12.70 -16.09 -7.07
CA PRO A 43 -12.09 -14.78 -6.85
C PRO A 43 -12.03 -14.01 -8.17
N GLU A 44 -12.43 -12.74 -8.12
CA GLU A 44 -12.52 -11.85 -9.28
C GLU A 44 -11.23 -11.05 -9.52
N ASP A 45 -10.25 -11.17 -8.61
CA ASP A 45 -9.04 -10.37 -8.60
C ASP A 45 -7.84 -11.01 -9.34
N LEU A 46 -7.00 -10.18 -9.95
CA LEU A 46 -5.85 -10.60 -10.76
C LEU A 46 -4.84 -11.44 -9.96
N HIS A 47 -4.72 -11.22 -8.66
CA HIS A 47 -3.74 -11.91 -7.83
C HIS A 47 -4.17 -13.33 -7.51
N SER A 48 -5.44 -13.54 -7.20
CA SER A 48 -6.03 -14.85 -7.07
C SER A 48 -5.97 -15.60 -8.39
N PHE A 49 -6.24 -14.93 -9.53
CA PHE A 49 -6.04 -15.53 -10.85
C PHE A 49 -4.60 -15.97 -11.07
N ALA A 50 -3.63 -15.11 -10.75
CA ALA A 50 -2.22 -15.44 -10.86
C ALA A 50 -1.87 -16.66 -9.99
N LEU A 51 -2.42 -16.74 -8.78
CA LEU A 51 -2.23 -17.85 -7.86
C LEU A 51 -2.78 -19.14 -8.49
N LEU A 52 -4.05 -19.16 -8.86
CA LEU A 52 -4.68 -20.31 -9.53
C LEU A 52 -3.87 -20.80 -10.74
N ALA A 53 -3.41 -19.86 -11.57
CA ALA A 53 -2.66 -20.18 -12.77
C ALA A 53 -1.28 -20.77 -12.48
N ALA A 54 -0.59 -20.25 -11.48
CA ALA A 54 0.71 -20.76 -11.06
C ALA A 54 0.63 -22.17 -10.44
N LEU A 55 -0.57 -22.56 -9.99
CA LEU A 55 -0.84 -23.82 -9.30
C LEU A 55 -1.47 -24.89 -10.18
N ALA A 56 -2.02 -24.51 -11.33
CA ALA A 56 -2.64 -25.45 -12.25
C ALA A 56 -1.59 -26.49 -12.71
N ASP A 57 -1.81 -27.75 -12.33
CA ASP A 57 -0.88 -28.86 -12.60
C ASP A 57 -0.64 -29.00 -14.12
N GLY A 58 0.63 -29.02 -14.52
CA GLY A 58 1.07 -29.29 -15.90
C GLY A 58 1.65 -28.09 -16.66
N GLU A 59 1.49 -26.86 -16.16
CA GLU A 59 2.15 -25.67 -16.72
C GLU A 59 3.35 -25.23 -15.86
N GLN A 60 4.34 -26.12 -15.69
CA GLN A 60 5.65 -25.82 -15.08
C GLN A 60 6.55 -24.95 -15.99
N GLY A 61 5.96 -23.96 -16.65
CA GLY A 61 6.66 -23.02 -17.51
C GLY A 61 6.92 -21.69 -16.80
N TRP A 62 7.65 -20.83 -17.50
CA TRP A 62 7.87 -19.43 -17.14
C TRP A 62 6.57 -18.64 -16.87
N ALA A 63 5.41 -19.11 -17.36
CA ALA A 63 4.11 -18.51 -17.12
C ALA A 63 3.71 -18.50 -15.63
N GLY A 64 4.03 -19.57 -14.88
CA GLY A 64 3.72 -19.68 -13.46
C GLY A 64 4.52 -18.71 -12.57
N ILE A 65 5.65 -18.20 -13.05
CA ILE A 65 6.42 -17.14 -12.40
C ILE A 65 5.98 -15.76 -12.90
N LEU A 66 5.74 -15.62 -14.21
CA LEU A 66 5.42 -14.33 -14.81
C LEU A 66 4.12 -13.74 -14.26
N LEU A 67 3.08 -14.55 -14.08
CA LEU A 67 1.78 -14.07 -13.57
C LEU A 67 1.87 -13.48 -12.15
N PRO A 68 2.44 -14.18 -11.14
CA PRO A 68 2.66 -13.59 -9.83
C PRO A 68 3.50 -12.32 -9.88
N VAL A 69 4.55 -12.27 -10.72
CA VAL A 69 5.38 -11.07 -10.90
C VAL A 69 4.56 -9.92 -11.50
N VAL A 70 3.73 -10.17 -12.51
CA VAL A 70 2.83 -9.15 -13.09
C VAL A 70 1.87 -8.64 -12.02
N SER A 71 1.26 -9.54 -11.25
CA SER A 71 0.34 -9.15 -10.18
C SER A 71 1.07 -8.30 -9.12
N LEU A 72 2.29 -8.69 -8.72
CA LEU A 72 3.11 -7.90 -7.79
C LEU A 72 3.45 -6.50 -8.34
N ASN A 73 3.69 -6.38 -9.65
CA ASN A 73 3.89 -5.07 -10.30
C ASN A 73 2.64 -4.19 -10.24
N PHE A 74 1.44 -4.76 -10.42
CA PHE A 74 0.19 -4.01 -10.27
C PHE A 74 0.05 -3.42 -8.86
N LEU A 75 0.35 -4.21 -7.83
CA LEU A 75 0.34 -3.75 -6.44
C LEU A 75 1.35 -2.61 -6.22
N PHE A 76 2.54 -2.71 -6.82
CA PHE A 76 3.50 -1.61 -6.77
C PHE A 76 2.99 -0.35 -7.47
N VAL A 77 2.30 -0.47 -8.61
CA VAL A 77 1.68 0.67 -9.27
C VAL A 77 0.64 1.33 -8.35
N GLN A 78 -0.23 0.54 -7.70
CA GLN A 78 -1.19 1.07 -6.73
C GLN A 78 -0.49 1.82 -5.58
N LEU A 79 0.53 1.23 -4.98
CA LEU A 79 1.30 1.88 -3.90
C LEU A 79 2.00 3.17 -4.35
N VAL A 80 2.56 3.18 -5.57
CA VAL A 80 3.19 4.39 -6.13
C VAL A 80 2.14 5.47 -6.38
N LEU A 81 0.96 5.12 -6.92
CA LEU A 81 -0.12 6.09 -7.12
C LEU A 81 -0.59 6.70 -5.81
N LEU A 82 -0.80 5.87 -4.77
CA LEU A 82 -1.16 6.34 -3.43
C LEU A 82 -0.08 7.27 -2.86
N LEU A 83 1.20 6.91 -2.99
CA LEU A 83 2.32 7.74 -2.54
C LEU A 83 2.36 9.08 -3.29
N VAL A 84 2.21 9.06 -4.62
CA VAL A 84 2.21 10.28 -5.45
C VAL A 84 1.07 11.20 -5.01
N ILE A 85 -0.15 10.67 -4.83
CA ILE A 85 -1.28 11.45 -4.33
C ILE A 85 -0.96 12.01 -2.95
N CYS A 86 -0.46 11.20 -2.03
CA CYS A 86 -0.11 11.63 -0.69
C CYS A 86 0.91 12.79 -0.71
N CYS A 87 1.97 12.68 -1.53
CA CYS A 87 3.01 13.70 -1.66
C CYS A 87 2.47 14.98 -2.30
N ASP A 88 1.79 14.87 -3.46
CA ASP A 88 1.27 16.03 -4.20
C ASP A 88 0.22 16.80 -3.37
N THR A 89 -0.55 16.07 -2.58
CA THR A 89 -1.57 16.62 -1.69
C THR A 89 -0.96 17.28 -0.43
N SER A 90 0.12 16.71 0.11
CA SER A 90 0.81 17.26 1.29
C SER A 90 1.70 18.47 0.98
N MET A 91 2.19 18.57 -0.25
CA MET A 91 3.11 19.61 -0.72
C MET A 91 2.64 20.16 -2.08
N PRO A 92 1.50 20.87 -2.12
CA PRO A 92 0.96 21.37 -3.37
C PRO A 92 1.94 22.35 -4.02
N ARG A 93 2.07 22.26 -5.35
CA ARG A 93 2.97 23.12 -6.12
C ARG A 93 2.48 24.55 -6.16
N CYS A 94 3.42 25.49 -6.20
CA CYS A 94 3.13 26.91 -6.23
C CYS A 94 4.15 27.68 -7.09
N THR A 95 3.75 28.85 -7.59
CA THR A 95 4.62 29.84 -8.25
C THR A 95 4.65 31.16 -7.48
N GLY A 96 3.95 31.24 -6.35
CA GLY A 96 3.87 32.42 -5.50
C GLY A 96 3.23 32.12 -4.15
N HIS A 97 3.59 32.89 -3.12
CA HIS A 97 3.15 32.62 -1.74
C HIS A 97 1.62 32.64 -1.57
N SER A 98 0.91 33.47 -2.34
CA SER A 98 -0.56 33.58 -2.26
C SER A 98 -1.33 32.36 -2.78
N GLN A 99 -0.65 31.42 -3.44
CA GLN A 99 -1.26 30.15 -3.87
C GLN A 99 -1.28 29.10 -2.75
N CYS A 100 -0.51 29.32 -1.68
CA CYS A 100 -0.47 28.43 -0.54
C CYS A 100 -1.60 28.71 0.45
N GLN A 101 -1.90 27.72 1.29
CA GLN A 101 -2.94 27.84 2.30
C GLN A 101 -2.48 28.74 3.46
N LEU A 102 -3.39 29.07 4.38
CA LEU A 102 -3.08 29.83 5.59
C LEU A 102 -1.99 29.13 6.42
N GLY A 103 -1.04 29.90 6.92
CA GLY A 103 0.15 29.39 7.63
C GLY A 103 1.18 28.68 6.74
N GLN A 104 1.03 28.73 5.41
CA GLN A 104 1.99 28.17 4.47
C GLN A 104 2.59 29.24 3.56
N TRP A 105 3.73 28.92 2.95
CA TRP A 105 4.39 29.78 1.96
C TRP A 105 4.99 28.94 0.84
N CYS A 106 5.24 29.60 -0.30
CA CYS A 106 5.84 28.93 -1.46
C CYS A 106 7.37 28.81 -1.33
N ALA A 107 7.83 27.65 -0.86
CA ALA A 107 9.24 27.33 -0.68
C ALA A 107 9.87 26.79 -1.98
N PRO A 108 11.19 26.98 -2.17
CA PRO A 108 11.90 26.38 -3.28
C PRO A 108 11.83 24.85 -3.22
N ALA A 109 11.33 24.24 -4.31
CA ALA A 109 11.29 22.79 -4.46
C ALA A 109 12.58 22.31 -5.11
N TYR A 110 13.10 21.14 -4.70
CA TYR A 110 14.20 20.52 -5.44
C TYR A 110 13.65 20.01 -6.78
N PHE A 111 14.41 20.14 -7.87
CA PHE A 111 14.09 19.49 -9.14
C PHE A 111 15.17 18.45 -9.45
N SER A 112 14.81 17.17 -9.35
CA SER A 112 15.75 16.03 -9.49
C SER A 112 16.53 16.06 -10.81
N PHE A 113 15.92 16.53 -11.91
CA PHE A 113 16.57 16.62 -13.21
C PHE A 113 17.60 17.76 -13.33
N SER A 114 17.51 18.81 -12.52
CA SER A 114 18.41 19.96 -12.57
C SER A 114 19.41 20.00 -11.43
N SER A 115 19.27 19.15 -10.39
CA SER A 115 20.09 19.23 -9.17
C SER A 115 20.08 20.62 -8.51
N HIS A 116 19.05 21.42 -8.79
CA HIS A 116 18.88 22.78 -8.29
C HIS A 116 17.49 22.93 -7.66
N TYR A 117 17.41 23.79 -6.66
CA TYR A 117 16.14 24.24 -6.10
C TYR A 117 15.57 25.34 -6.99
N SER A 118 14.25 25.30 -7.24
CA SER A 118 13.53 26.32 -8.00
C SER A 118 12.33 26.82 -7.19
N VAL A 119 12.04 28.11 -7.30
CA VAL A 119 10.78 28.72 -6.81
C VAL A 119 9.65 28.65 -7.84
N ASP A 120 9.97 28.27 -9.08
CA ASP A 120 9.02 28.09 -10.17
C ASP A 120 9.23 26.74 -10.88
N PRO A 121 8.41 25.72 -10.56
CA PRO A 121 7.47 25.70 -9.45
C PRO A 121 8.18 25.39 -8.12
N GLY A 122 7.74 26.06 -7.05
CA GLY A 122 8.01 25.70 -5.66
C GLY A 122 6.95 24.74 -5.09
N ILE A 123 7.01 24.51 -3.78
CA ILE A 123 6.03 23.74 -3.00
C ILE A 123 5.55 24.53 -1.79
N CYS A 124 4.30 24.37 -1.41
CA CYS A 124 3.79 24.98 -0.19
C CYS A 124 4.32 24.25 1.04
N THR A 125 5.04 24.98 1.89
CA THR A 125 5.55 24.47 3.17
C THR A 125 5.13 25.38 4.31
N ASP A 126 5.35 24.91 5.54
CA ASP A 126 4.96 25.62 6.75
C ASP A 126 5.75 26.93 6.92
N CYS A 127 5.09 27.98 7.38
CA CYS A 127 5.68 29.30 7.60
C CYS A 127 6.84 29.30 8.61
N LEU A 128 6.93 28.31 9.48
CA LEU A 128 8.09 28.10 10.34
C LEU A 128 9.39 27.93 9.53
N GLU A 129 9.32 27.34 8.33
CA GLU A 129 10.46 27.20 7.44
C GLU A 129 10.93 28.55 6.90
N ALA A 130 10.00 29.42 6.50
CA ALA A 130 10.33 30.78 6.03
C ALA A 130 11.08 31.59 7.10
N TYR A 131 10.63 31.53 8.36
CA TYR A 131 11.32 32.21 9.47
C TYR A 131 12.71 31.64 9.73
N ALA A 132 12.90 30.32 9.59
CA ALA A 132 14.21 29.71 9.71
C ALA A 132 15.15 30.18 8.58
N MET A 133 14.68 30.19 7.34
CA MET A 133 15.44 30.69 6.19
C MET A 133 15.79 32.18 6.34
N LEU A 134 14.87 33.00 6.86
CA LEU A 134 15.14 34.41 7.15
C LEU A 134 16.28 34.57 8.18
N ASN A 135 16.22 33.83 9.29
CA ASN A 135 17.27 33.87 10.31
C ASN A 135 18.64 33.45 9.74
N VAL A 136 18.66 32.37 8.95
CA VAL A 136 19.88 31.91 8.27
C VAL A 136 20.42 32.96 7.30
N SER A 137 19.55 33.59 6.50
CA SER A 137 19.95 34.64 5.55
C SER A 137 20.55 35.88 6.24
N GLN A 138 20.14 36.15 7.49
CA GLN A 138 20.62 37.27 8.30
C GLN A 138 21.83 36.90 9.17
N GLY A 139 22.35 35.67 9.08
CA GLY A 139 23.41 35.18 9.95
C GLY A 139 23.02 35.09 11.43
N ARG A 140 21.71 35.06 11.73
CA ARG A 140 21.21 34.94 13.10
C ARG A 140 21.13 33.45 13.47
N PRO A 141 21.51 33.09 14.71
CA PRO A 141 21.24 31.74 15.20
C PRO A 141 19.73 31.51 15.18
N THR A 142 19.30 30.36 14.67
CA THR A 142 17.90 29.95 14.74
C THR A 142 17.52 29.81 16.22
N SER A 143 16.68 30.72 16.72
CA SER A 143 16.32 30.84 18.14
C SER A 143 15.51 29.66 18.67
N HIS A 144 14.99 28.81 17.78
CA HIS A 144 14.38 27.55 18.16
C HIS A 144 15.45 26.47 18.12
N PRO A 145 15.72 25.76 19.24
CA PRO A 145 16.59 24.60 19.19
C PRO A 145 16.05 23.67 18.11
N PRO A 146 16.93 22.98 17.36
CA PRO A 146 16.48 22.00 16.40
C PRO A 146 15.61 21.01 17.17
N THR A 147 14.30 21.12 17.03
CA THR A 147 13.43 20.04 17.45
C THR A 147 13.91 18.81 16.69
N VAL A 148 13.62 17.61 17.19
CA VAL A 148 13.96 16.36 16.50
C VAL A 148 13.48 16.37 15.04
N ILE A 149 12.56 17.27 14.65
CA ILE A 149 12.06 17.46 13.29
C ILE A 149 13.05 18.26 12.40
N TRP A 150 13.73 19.28 12.96
CA TRP A 150 14.74 20.07 12.25
C TRP A 150 16.06 19.34 12.04
N SER A 151 16.35 18.26 12.80
CA SER A 151 17.51 17.42 12.51
C SER A 151 17.35 16.61 11.22
N TRP A 152 16.11 16.40 10.72
CA TRP A 152 15.86 15.75 9.43
C TRP A 152 16.03 16.68 8.24
N LEU A 153 15.67 17.96 8.39
CA LEU A 153 15.99 18.99 7.41
C LEU A 153 17.47 19.32 7.61
N ARG A 154 18.37 18.59 6.92
CA ARG A 154 19.80 18.87 7.00
C ARG A 154 20.01 20.37 6.79
N LEU A 155 20.84 20.98 7.63
CA LEU A 155 21.22 22.39 7.49
C LEU A 155 21.66 22.72 6.05
N GLU A 156 22.27 21.74 5.37
CA GLU A 156 22.62 21.78 3.95
C GLU A 156 21.41 22.04 3.03
N THR A 157 20.28 21.34 3.23
CA THR A 157 19.03 21.52 2.48
C THR A 157 18.48 22.93 2.70
N LEU A 158 18.45 23.39 3.95
CA LEU A 158 17.96 24.72 4.30
C LEU A 158 18.83 25.81 3.67
N LEU A 159 20.17 25.66 3.75
CA LEU A 159 21.12 26.57 3.12
C LEU A 159 20.96 26.59 1.59
N ALA A 160 20.80 25.43 0.96
CA ALA A 160 20.62 25.32 -0.48
C ALA A 160 19.30 25.98 -0.94
N ARG A 161 18.18 25.74 -0.23
CA ARG A 161 16.91 26.43 -0.46
C ARG A 161 17.06 27.93 -0.28
N THR A 162 17.72 28.37 0.79
CA THR A 162 17.94 29.80 1.10
C THR A 162 18.73 30.49 0.00
N ALA A 163 19.82 29.85 -0.46
CA ALA A 163 20.62 30.36 -1.56
C ALA A 163 19.83 30.44 -2.87
N SER A 164 18.97 29.44 -3.16
CA SER A 164 18.17 29.40 -4.39
C SER A 164 17.04 30.41 -4.43
N ALA A 165 16.41 30.70 -3.28
CA ALA A 165 15.31 31.65 -3.17
C ALA A 165 15.77 33.09 -3.40
N GLY A 166 16.96 33.43 -2.89
CA GLY A 166 17.43 34.80 -2.83
C GLY A 166 16.75 35.63 -1.72
N PRO A 167 17.37 36.76 -1.34
CA PRO A 167 16.95 37.54 -0.17
C PRO A 167 15.57 38.20 -0.35
N GLU A 168 15.22 38.62 -1.56
CA GLU A 168 13.93 39.26 -1.84
C GLU A 168 12.76 38.29 -1.67
N TRP A 169 12.88 37.06 -2.19
CA TRP A 169 11.86 36.02 -2.03
C TRP A 169 11.67 35.64 -0.56
N ILE A 170 12.75 35.53 0.20
CA ILE A 170 12.69 35.20 1.64
C ILE A 170 12.05 36.34 2.44
N ALA A 171 12.37 37.60 2.11
CA ALA A 171 11.73 38.75 2.77
C ALA A 171 10.22 38.80 2.45
N ALA A 172 9.83 38.54 1.20
CA ALA A 172 8.43 38.45 0.79
C ALA A 172 7.70 37.29 1.46
N ALA A 173 8.36 36.14 1.62
CA ALA A 173 7.84 34.99 2.35
C ALA A 173 7.60 35.32 3.82
N ALA A 174 8.55 36.00 4.48
CA ALA A 174 8.39 36.40 5.87
C ALA A 174 7.23 37.40 6.07
N ASP A 175 7.07 38.37 5.16
CA ASP A 175 5.94 39.30 5.19
C ASP A 175 4.60 38.60 4.91
N HIS A 176 4.60 37.60 4.01
CA HIS A 176 3.43 36.76 3.79
C HIS A 176 3.08 35.98 5.06
N CYS A 177 4.05 35.29 5.65
CA CYS A 177 3.85 34.48 6.86
C CYS A 177 3.41 35.32 8.06
N ASN A 178 3.97 36.51 8.26
CA ASN A 178 3.50 37.42 9.33
C ASN A 178 2.01 37.78 9.20
N ARG A 179 1.44 37.70 7.98
CA ARG A 179 0.02 37.99 7.72
C ARG A 179 -0.87 36.75 7.75
N THR A 180 -0.34 35.57 7.43
CA THR A 180 -1.13 34.34 7.25
C THR A 180 -0.94 33.31 8.36
N ASP A 181 0.14 33.37 9.14
CA ASP A 181 0.42 32.52 10.30
C ASP A 181 -0.14 33.17 11.58
N VAL A 182 -1.42 32.94 11.81
CA VAL A 182 -2.21 33.49 12.93
C VAL A 182 -2.00 32.67 14.21
N MET A 183 -1.77 31.35 14.09
CA MET A 183 -1.54 30.47 15.24
C MET A 183 -0.13 29.86 15.17
N PRO A 184 0.87 30.55 15.75
CA PRO A 184 2.24 30.04 15.72
C PRO A 184 2.28 28.66 16.36
N PHE A 185 3.03 27.74 15.74
CA PHE A 185 3.16 26.34 16.18
C PHE A 185 1.94 25.44 15.95
N HIS A 186 0.94 25.88 15.18
CA HIS A 186 -0.23 25.09 14.78
C HIS A 186 -0.39 25.01 13.26
N CYS A 187 -1.29 24.14 12.81
CA CYS A 187 -1.63 23.99 11.40
C CYS A 187 -2.80 24.91 11.05
N ASP A 188 -2.53 26.17 10.74
CA ASP A 188 -3.55 27.20 10.50
C ASP A 188 -4.61 26.77 9.49
N PHE A 189 -4.20 26.19 8.36
CA PHE A 189 -5.12 25.69 7.34
C PHE A 189 -6.00 24.53 7.84
N VAL A 190 -5.49 23.62 8.69
CA VAL A 190 -6.28 22.52 9.25
C VAL A 190 -7.33 23.07 10.20
N VAL A 191 -6.93 23.98 11.08
CA VAL A 191 -7.84 24.65 12.03
C VAL A 191 -8.90 25.46 11.28
N ALA A 192 -8.50 26.17 10.22
CA ALA A 192 -9.42 26.94 9.38
C ALA A 192 -10.40 26.03 8.62
N ASN A 193 -9.91 24.99 7.95
CA ASN A 193 -10.73 24.02 7.22
C ASN A 193 -11.75 23.39 8.17
N ARG A 194 -11.33 22.99 9.36
CA ARG A 194 -12.21 22.36 10.33
C ARG A 194 -13.40 23.23 10.73
N LYS A 195 -13.23 24.55 10.85
CA LYS A 195 -14.33 25.50 11.13
C LYS A 195 -15.34 25.59 9.99
N LEU A 196 -14.97 25.15 8.78
CA LEU A 196 -15.83 25.15 7.59
C LEU A 196 -16.60 23.82 7.41
N ILE A 197 -16.31 22.79 8.21
CA ILE A 197 -17.01 21.50 8.11
C ILE A 197 -18.46 21.67 8.57
N SER A 198 -19.39 21.60 7.62
CA SER A 198 -20.82 21.51 7.91
C SER A 198 -21.20 20.09 8.35
N GLY A 199 -22.29 19.94 9.12
CA GLY A 199 -22.80 18.61 9.50
C GLY A 199 -23.08 17.70 8.30
N GLY A 200 -23.52 18.28 7.17
CA GLY A 200 -23.70 17.54 5.91
C GLY A 200 -22.38 17.06 5.31
N SER A 201 -21.34 17.89 5.32
CA SER A 201 -20.00 17.49 4.84
C SER A 201 -19.40 16.41 5.74
N MET A 202 -19.67 16.46 7.05
CA MET A 202 -19.27 15.41 7.99
C MET A 202 -19.95 14.07 7.67
N LEU A 203 -21.25 14.06 7.38
CA LEU A 203 -21.95 12.84 6.98
C LEU A 203 -21.35 12.24 5.70
N VAL A 204 -21.07 13.07 4.70
CA VAL A 204 -20.43 12.64 3.45
C VAL A 204 -19.03 12.09 3.71
N LEU A 205 -18.26 12.72 4.61
CA LEU A 205 -16.96 12.22 5.04
C LEU A 205 -17.06 10.80 5.61
N TRP A 206 -17.98 10.56 6.54
CA TRP A 206 -18.21 9.23 7.12
C TRP A 206 -18.54 8.18 6.05
N MET A 207 -19.45 8.51 5.12
CA MET A 207 -19.81 7.60 4.02
C MET A 207 -18.61 7.33 3.10
N THR A 208 -17.81 8.34 2.82
CA THR A 208 -16.61 8.23 1.98
C THR A 208 -15.56 7.32 2.65
N VAL A 209 -15.28 7.54 3.94
CA VAL A 209 -14.35 6.70 4.71
C VAL A 209 -14.86 5.26 4.80
N ALA A 210 -16.16 5.06 5.00
CA ALA A 210 -16.75 3.72 5.01
C ALA A 210 -16.62 3.02 3.65
N MET A 211 -16.85 3.74 2.54
CA MET A 211 -16.67 3.21 1.19
C MET A 211 -15.23 2.76 0.95
N VAL A 212 -14.24 3.60 1.27
CA VAL A 212 -12.81 3.25 1.16
C VAL A 212 -12.45 2.07 2.07
N ALA A 213 -12.99 2.04 3.28
CA ALA A 213 -12.73 0.97 4.23
C ALA A 213 -13.32 -0.38 3.79
N ILE A 214 -14.49 -0.38 3.15
CA ILE A 214 -15.11 -1.58 2.57
C ILE A 214 -14.24 -2.14 1.45
N SER A 215 -13.81 -1.30 0.51
CA SER A 215 -12.93 -1.76 -0.59
C SER A 215 -11.60 -2.32 -0.07
N ALA A 216 -10.98 -1.67 0.91
CA ALA A 216 -9.76 -2.19 1.55
C ALA A 216 -10.01 -3.51 2.31
N LEU A 217 -11.20 -3.68 2.89
CA LEU A 217 -11.58 -4.90 3.60
C LEU A 217 -11.79 -6.08 2.63
N GLU A 218 -12.40 -5.84 1.48
CA GLU A 218 -12.57 -6.82 0.41
C GLU A 218 -11.21 -7.34 -0.07
N ASP A 219 -10.29 -6.43 -0.42
CA ASP A 219 -8.91 -6.75 -0.80
C ASP A 219 -8.17 -7.59 0.28
N MET A 220 -8.30 -7.20 1.55
CA MET A 220 -7.67 -7.93 2.65
C MET A 220 -8.28 -9.33 2.85
N ASN A 221 -9.59 -9.52 2.63
CA ASN A 221 -10.23 -10.82 2.74
C ASN A 221 -9.72 -11.77 1.65
N GLU A 222 -9.59 -11.28 0.42
CA GLU A 222 -9.03 -12.03 -0.71
C GLU A 222 -7.56 -12.40 -0.47
N ALA A 223 -6.75 -11.43 -0.03
CA ALA A 223 -5.36 -11.67 0.31
C ALA A 223 -5.22 -12.71 1.45
N ALA A 224 -6.10 -12.68 2.46
CA ALA A 224 -6.13 -13.67 3.53
C ALA A 224 -6.52 -15.07 3.01
N LEU A 225 -7.42 -15.16 2.04
CA LEU A 225 -7.76 -16.42 1.38
C LEU A 225 -6.58 -16.96 0.57
N ALA A 226 -5.93 -16.11 -0.23
CA ALA A 226 -4.71 -16.43 -0.96
C ALA A 226 -3.59 -16.92 -0.02
N TYR A 227 -3.46 -16.29 1.15
CA TYR A 227 -2.50 -16.68 2.19
C TYR A 227 -2.73 -18.10 2.70
N VAL A 228 -3.98 -18.42 3.09
CA VAL A 228 -4.33 -19.77 3.57
C VAL A 228 -4.05 -20.80 2.50
N PHE A 229 -4.41 -20.49 1.26
CA PHE A 229 -4.14 -21.35 0.12
C PHE A 229 -2.63 -21.62 -0.05
N LEU A 230 -1.82 -20.56 0.02
CA LEU A 230 -0.37 -20.62 -0.06
C LEU A 230 0.23 -21.54 1.03
N LEU A 231 -0.27 -21.46 2.26
CA LEU A 231 0.15 -22.33 3.36
C LEU A 231 -0.19 -23.81 3.12
N THR A 232 -1.38 -24.10 2.58
CA THR A 232 -1.78 -25.47 2.22
C THR A 232 -0.86 -26.06 1.15
N MET A 233 -0.40 -25.23 0.20
CA MET A 233 0.54 -25.66 -0.83
C MET A 233 1.94 -25.93 -0.28
N LEU A 234 2.45 -25.06 0.60
CA LEU A 234 3.73 -25.23 1.29
C LEU A 234 3.85 -26.56 2.05
N GLN A 235 2.74 -27.14 2.49
CA GLN A 235 2.72 -28.43 3.18
C GLN A 235 2.94 -29.63 2.25
N ARG A 236 2.80 -29.44 0.93
CA ARG A 236 3.10 -30.49 -0.05
C ARG A 236 4.61 -30.53 -0.29
N LYS A 237 5.20 -31.72 -0.49
CA LYS A 237 6.62 -31.82 -0.88
C LYS A 237 6.79 -31.18 -2.25
N GLU A 238 7.49 -30.06 -2.32
CA GLU A 238 7.61 -29.28 -3.55
C GLU A 238 8.98 -29.37 -4.23
N GLU A 239 8.94 -29.19 -5.55
CA GLU A 239 10.11 -29.01 -6.41
C GLU A 239 10.64 -27.57 -6.30
N PRO A 240 11.95 -27.34 -6.45
CA PRO A 240 12.59 -26.03 -6.25
C PRO A 240 12.00 -24.82 -7.02
N PRO A 241 11.52 -24.91 -8.29
CA PRO A 241 10.91 -23.75 -8.96
C PRO A 241 9.61 -23.27 -8.28
N ARG A 242 8.93 -24.13 -7.52
CA ARG A 242 7.73 -23.73 -6.78
C ARG A 242 8.07 -22.84 -5.59
N CYS A 243 9.23 -23.00 -4.96
CA CYS A 243 9.65 -22.14 -3.85
C CYS A 243 9.75 -20.66 -4.28
N ALA A 244 10.25 -20.38 -5.49
CA ALA A 244 10.33 -19.01 -6.00
C ALA A 244 8.93 -18.41 -6.25
N VAL A 245 8.02 -19.19 -6.85
CA VAL A 245 6.63 -18.79 -7.07
C VAL A 245 5.94 -18.49 -5.74
N LEU A 246 6.07 -19.39 -4.76
CA LEU A 246 5.50 -19.22 -3.44
C LEU A 246 6.07 -18.00 -2.71
N ALA A 247 7.37 -17.70 -2.85
CA ALA A 247 7.98 -16.51 -2.27
C ALA A 247 7.40 -15.23 -2.87
N VAL A 248 7.19 -15.17 -4.18
CA VAL A 248 6.57 -14.01 -4.83
C VAL A 248 5.11 -13.84 -4.38
N PHE A 249 4.33 -14.91 -4.30
CA PHE A 249 2.97 -14.84 -3.76
C PHE A 249 2.95 -14.41 -2.30
N TRP A 250 3.85 -14.93 -1.49
CA TRP A 250 3.97 -14.53 -0.10
C TRP A 250 4.19 -13.01 0.01
N CYS A 251 5.16 -12.47 -0.73
CA CYS A 251 5.41 -11.03 -0.77
C CYS A 251 4.17 -10.25 -1.19
N ASN A 252 3.49 -10.68 -2.26
CA ASN A 252 2.26 -10.05 -2.74
C ASN A 252 1.18 -10.02 -1.65
N THR A 253 0.90 -11.17 -1.03
CA THR A 253 -0.09 -11.30 0.03
C THR A 253 0.21 -10.42 1.24
N ILE A 254 1.47 -10.33 1.67
CA ILE A 254 1.83 -9.45 2.81
C ILE A 254 1.67 -7.97 2.44
N LEU A 255 2.06 -7.57 1.23
CA LEU A 255 1.90 -6.20 0.78
C LEU A 255 0.41 -5.81 0.74
N ARG A 256 -0.49 -6.68 0.26
CA ARG A 256 -1.96 -6.46 0.30
C ARG A 256 -2.52 -6.43 1.72
N LEU A 257 -2.09 -7.34 2.60
CA LEU A 257 -2.61 -7.42 3.97
C LEU A 257 -2.15 -6.28 4.89
N CYS A 258 -0.95 -5.73 4.65
CA CYS A 258 -0.31 -4.84 5.62
C CYS A 258 0.11 -3.49 5.03
N VAL A 259 0.65 -3.45 3.82
CA VAL A 259 1.20 -2.20 3.25
C VAL A 259 0.12 -1.39 2.54
N LEU A 260 -0.69 -2.02 1.68
CA LEU A 260 -1.73 -1.35 0.91
C LEU A 260 -2.78 -0.65 1.81
N PRO A 261 -3.34 -1.27 2.86
CA PRO A 261 -4.32 -0.63 3.72
C PRO A 261 -3.74 0.57 4.48
N CYS A 262 -2.46 0.48 4.86
CA CYS A 262 -1.74 1.61 5.45
C CYS A 262 -1.54 2.74 4.42
N GLY A 263 -1.15 2.42 3.19
CA GLY A 263 -1.00 3.40 2.11
C GLY A 263 -2.33 4.11 1.82
N VAL A 264 -3.44 3.37 1.77
CA VAL A 264 -4.79 3.90 1.62
C VAL A 264 -5.12 4.81 2.80
N ALA A 265 -4.96 4.35 4.03
CA ALA A 265 -5.25 5.14 5.23
C ALA A 265 -4.47 6.47 5.26
N VAL A 266 -3.18 6.43 4.97
CA VAL A 266 -2.35 7.64 4.98
C VAL A 266 -2.74 8.59 3.86
N THR A 267 -2.97 8.07 2.65
CA THR A 267 -3.38 8.91 1.52
C THR A 267 -4.74 9.55 1.81
N THR A 268 -5.69 8.79 2.36
CA THR A 268 -6.97 9.32 2.87
C THR A 268 -6.72 10.44 3.88
N CYS A 269 -5.86 10.24 4.87
CA CYS A 269 -5.53 11.28 5.85
C CYS A 269 -4.95 12.54 5.19
N ALA A 270 -3.97 12.37 4.30
CA ALA A 270 -3.32 13.46 3.59
C ALA A 270 -4.35 14.31 2.84
N VAL A 271 -5.22 13.64 2.10
CA VAL A 271 -6.24 14.25 1.26
C VAL A 271 -7.32 14.95 2.09
N LEU A 272 -7.74 14.34 3.19
CA LEU A 272 -8.75 14.92 4.09
C LEU A 272 -8.24 16.16 4.85
N LEU A 273 -6.96 16.20 5.23
CA LEU A 273 -6.40 17.31 5.99
C LEU A 273 -6.18 18.56 5.13
N THR A 274 -5.85 18.37 3.86
CA THR A 274 -5.35 19.43 2.97
C THR A 274 -6.42 19.94 2.01
N SER A 275 -7.38 19.10 1.62
CA SER A 275 -8.41 19.51 0.68
C SER A 275 -9.48 20.36 1.38
N PRO A 276 -10.11 21.32 0.68
CA PRO A 276 -11.28 22.02 1.21
C PRO A 276 -12.36 21.01 1.63
N PRO A 277 -12.93 21.13 2.84
CA PRO A 277 -13.83 20.12 3.40
C PRO A 277 -15.25 20.26 2.85
N THR A 278 -15.37 20.05 1.54
CA THR A 278 -16.63 20.07 0.81
C THR A 278 -17.06 18.64 0.51
N ALA A 279 -18.37 18.40 0.46
CA ALA A 279 -18.92 17.10 0.09
C ALA A 279 -18.38 16.59 -1.26
N THR A 280 -18.25 17.48 -2.25
CA THR A 280 -17.71 17.14 -3.58
C THR A 280 -16.25 16.70 -3.49
N SER A 281 -15.43 17.40 -2.70
CA SER A 281 -14.03 17.04 -2.46
C SER A 281 -13.94 15.65 -1.84
N PHE A 282 -14.70 15.38 -0.77
CA PHE A 282 -14.71 14.06 -0.13
C PHE A 282 -15.11 12.94 -1.08
N VAL A 283 -16.21 13.10 -1.83
CA VAL A 283 -16.65 12.07 -2.78
C VAL A 283 -15.61 11.82 -3.86
N MET A 284 -15.06 12.87 -4.48
CA MET A 284 -14.04 12.70 -5.53
C MET A 284 -12.79 12.02 -5.02
N ASN A 285 -12.33 12.42 -3.83
CA ASN A 285 -11.16 11.84 -3.20
C ASN A 285 -11.39 10.37 -2.82
N GLY A 286 -12.55 10.02 -2.27
CA GLY A 286 -12.92 8.63 -2.00
C GLY A 286 -13.01 7.79 -3.26
N LEU A 287 -13.61 8.31 -4.33
CA LEU A 287 -13.70 7.60 -5.61
C LEU A 287 -12.32 7.33 -6.21
N VAL A 288 -11.40 8.28 -6.15
CA VAL A 288 -10.01 8.09 -6.60
C VAL A 288 -9.31 6.99 -5.79
N LEU A 289 -9.47 7.01 -4.46
CA LEU A 289 -8.86 6.01 -3.59
C LEU A 289 -9.45 4.61 -3.83
N THR A 290 -10.78 4.49 -3.92
CA THR A 290 -11.48 3.24 -4.24
C THR A 290 -11.10 2.72 -5.64
N PHE A 291 -10.95 3.61 -6.62
CA PHE A 291 -10.49 3.23 -7.96
C PHE A 291 -9.07 2.65 -7.93
N ILE A 292 -8.16 3.26 -7.17
CA ILE A 292 -6.79 2.73 -7.04
C ILE A 292 -6.79 1.36 -6.37
N THR A 293 -7.59 1.16 -5.33
CA THR A 293 -7.68 -0.15 -4.65
C THR A 293 -8.38 -1.24 -5.47
N SER A 294 -9.14 -0.89 -6.50
CA SER A 294 -9.87 -1.85 -7.38
C SER A 294 -9.24 -1.98 -8.78
N LEU A 295 -8.03 -1.46 -8.94
CA LEU A 295 -7.34 -1.42 -10.24
C LEU A 295 -6.97 -2.84 -10.71
N ASP A 296 -6.65 -3.74 -9.78
CA ASP A 296 -6.38 -5.15 -10.01
C ASP A 296 -7.65 -5.94 -10.42
N ASP A 297 -8.80 -5.69 -9.80
CA ASP A 297 -10.09 -6.26 -10.22
C ASP A 297 -10.44 -5.84 -11.65
N SER A 298 -10.26 -4.55 -11.93
CA SER A 298 -10.48 -3.99 -13.27
C SER A 298 -9.51 -4.61 -14.29
N ALA A 299 -8.28 -4.88 -13.89
CA ALA A 299 -7.28 -5.54 -14.75
C ALA A 299 -7.60 -7.01 -14.98
N ALA A 300 -8.20 -7.71 -14.00
CA ALA A 300 -8.62 -9.10 -14.13
C ALA A 300 -9.70 -9.27 -15.19
N GLN A 301 -10.62 -8.31 -15.33
CA GLN A 301 -11.66 -8.30 -16.35
C GLN A 301 -11.10 -8.23 -17.79
N LEU A 302 -9.85 -7.77 -17.96
CA LEU A 302 -9.18 -7.73 -19.26
C LEU A 302 -8.58 -9.09 -19.67
N LEU A 303 -8.61 -10.09 -18.79
CA LEU A 303 -8.10 -11.42 -19.11
C LEU A 303 -9.02 -12.12 -20.14
N PRO A 304 -8.47 -12.89 -21.09
CA PRO A 304 -9.28 -13.62 -22.06
C PRO A 304 -10.22 -14.62 -21.36
N GLU A 305 -11.49 -14.66 -21.75
CA GLU A 305 -12.51 -15.58 -21.21
C GLU A 305 -12.04 -17.05 -21.19
N THR A 306 -11.30 -17.47 -22.22
CA THR A 306 -10.76 -18.83 -22.31
C THR A 306 -9.79 -19.18 -21.18
N LEU A 307 -9.05 -18.19 -20.67
CA LEU A 307 -8.13 -18.36 -19.57
C LEU A 307 -8.90 -18.39 -18.25
N VAL A 308 -9.88 -17.50 -18.08
CA VAL A 308 -10.80 -17.48 -16.94
C VAL A 308 -11.50 -18.83 -16.78
N MET A 309 -12.11 -19.38 -17.84
CA MET A 309 -12.78 -20.69 -17.79
C MET A 309 -11.85 -21.84 -17.39
N ARG A 310 -10.59 -21.84 -17.85
CA ARG A 310 -9.61 -22.88 -17.46
C ARG A 310 -9.26 -22.79 -15.99
N LEU A 311 -9.09 -21.58 -15.48
CA LEU A 311 -8.79 -21.34 -14.07
C LEU A 311 -9.98 -21.65 -13.18
N GLN A 312 -11.20 -21.36 -13.64
CA GLN A 312 -12.44 -21.80 -12.97
C GLN A 312 -12.48 -23.31 -12.82
N ALA A 313 -12.15 -24.06 -13.87
CA ALA A 313 -12.07 -25.52 -13.79
C ALA A 313 -10.99 -26.00 -12.80
N ALA A 314 -9.85 -25.29 -12.70
CA ALA A 314 -8.80 -25.60 -11.72
C ALA A 314 -9.20 -25.26 -10.28
N ALA A 315 -9.93 -24.16 -10.08
CA ALA A 315 -10.46 -23.72 -8.79
C ALA A 315 -11.55 -24.64 -8.24
N GLN A 316 -12.22 -25.42 -9.09
CA GLN A 316 -13.20 -26.44 -8.65
C GLN A 316 -12.55 -27.71 -8.07
N THR A 317 -11.21 -27.80 -8.03
CA THR A 317 -10.56 -28.97 -7.42
C THR A 317 -10.88 -29.05 -5.92
N PRO A 318 -11.05 -30.26 -5.35
CA PRO A 318 -11.44 -30.45 -3.95
C PRO A 318 -10.47 -29.81 -2.95
N LEU A 319 -9.23 -29.55 -3.38
CA LEU A 319 -8.23 -28.81 -2.63
C LEU A 319 -8.68 -27.37 -2.33
N PHE A 320 -9.18 -26.67 -3.34
CA PHE A 320 -9.69 -25.31 -3.18
C PHE A 320 -10.92 -25.28 -2.29
N ALA A 321 -11.83 -26.23 -2.43
CA ALA A 321 -13.00 -26.32 -1.56
C ALA A 321 -12.58 -26.52 -0.08
N ALA A 322 -11.56 -27.33 0.20
CA ALA A 322 -11.03 -27.52 1.55
C ALA A 322 -10.34 -26.25 2.09
N ALA A 323 -9.48 -25.62 1.29
CA ALA A 323 -8.80 -24.38 1.65
C ALA A 323 -9.78 -23.23 1.88
N ALA A 324 -10.82 -23.12 1.05
CA ALA A 324 -11.88 -22.12 1.19
C ALA A 324 -12.68 -22.31 2.47
N ARG A 325 -12.99 -23.56 2.88
CA ARG A 325 -13.65 -23.84 4.18
C ARG A 325 -12.77 -23.44 5.36
N GLN A 326 -11.50 -23.84 5.35
CA GLN A 326 -10.54 -23.47 6.39
C GLN A 326 -10.31 -21.95 6.47
N SER A 327 -10.25 -21.30 5.30
CA SER A 327 -10.17 -19.84 5.20
C SER A 327 -11.42 -19.19 5.78
N ARG A 328 -12.61 -19.69 5.48
CA ARG A 328 -13.88 -19.14 6.01
C ARG A 328 -13.90 -19.13 7.54
N ASP A 329 -13.41 -20.17 8.20
CA ASP A 329 -13.30 -20.22 9.67
C ASP A 329 -12.23 -19.26 10.22
N THR A 330 -11.12 -19.11 9.50
CA THR A 330 -10.03 -18.17 9.86
C THR A 330 -10.46 -16.71 9.64
N ILE A 331 -11.18 -16.45 8.55
CA ILE A 331 -11.77 -15.16 8.21
C ILE A 331 -12.86 -14.81 9.23
N ARG A 332 -13.65 -15.79 9.66
CA ARG A 332 -14.66 -15.64 10.70
C ARG A 332 -14.07 -15.21 12.05
N ASN A 333 -12.79 -15.51 12.33
CA ASN A 333 -12.12 -15.05 13.54
C ASN A 333 -11.84 -13.53 13.55
N GLY A 334 -12.15 -12.78 12.49
CA GLY A 334 -12.42 -11.34 12.52
C GLY A 334 -11.24 -10.39 12.73
N CYS A 335 -10.06 -10.86 13.15
CA CYS A 335 -8.94 -9.97 13.48
C CYS A 335 -8.46 -9.10 12.30
N HIS A 336 -8.39 -9.63 11.08
CA HIS A 336 -8.02 -8.84 9.89
C HIS A 336 -9.12 -7.84 9.51
N ARG A 337 -10.40 -8.16 9.77
CA ARG A 337 -11.51 -7.22 9.54
C ARG A 337 -11.45 -6.03 10.50
N ILE A 338 -11.17 -6.32 11.77
CA ILE A 338 -10.98 -5.29 12.80
C ILE A 338 -9.76 -4.43 12.44
N LEU A 339 -8.66 -5.07 12.00
CA LEU A 339 -7.47 -4.34 11.57
C LEU A 339 -7.76 -3.46 10.35
N ALA A 340 -8.44 -3.98 9.33
CA ALA A 340 -8.84 -3.22 8.15
C ALA A 340 -9.67 -1.99 8.56
N LEU A 341 -10.77 -2.20 9.28
CA LEU A 341 -11.65 -1.13 9.75
C LEU A 341 -10.92 -0.13 10.65
N ALA A 342 -10.02 -0.59 11.51
CA ALA A 342 -9.22 0.27 12.36
C ALA A 342 -8.27 1.14 11.51
N VAL A 343 -7.55 0.54 10.56
CA VAL A 343 -6.53 1.22 9.78
C VAL A 343 -7.14 2.13 8.72
N SER A 344 -8.08 1.65 7.90
CA SER A 344 -8.66 2.43 6.81
C SER A 344 -9.87 3.29 7.21
N GLY A 345 -10.52 2.96 8.34
CA GLY A 345 -11.68 3.71 8.85
C GLY A 345 -11.34 4.59 10.04
N ILE A 346 -10.92 3.98 11.16
CA ILE A 346 -10.76 4.68 12.43
C ILE A 346 -9.57 5.65 12.40
N ILE A 347 -8.41 5.27 11.82
CA ILE A 347 -7.23 6.15 11.79
C ILE A 347 -7.52 7.46 11.04
N PRO A 348 -8.11 7.48 9.83
CA PRO A 348 -8.47 8.75 9.18
C PRO A 348 -9.37 9.64 10.03
N LEU A 349 -10.35 9.05 10.71
CA LEU A 349 -11.25 9.80 11.60
C LEU A 349 -10.50 10.35 12.82
N ILE A 350 -9.64 9.54 13.44
CA ILE A 350 -8.77 9.99 14.54
C ILE A 350 -7.88 11.13 14.05
N VAL A 351 -7.31 11.06 12.86
CA VAL A 351 -6.42 12.09 12.32
C VAL A 351 -7.16 13.42 12.11
N VAL A 352 -8.38 13.38 11.56
CA VAL A 352 -9.24 14.56 11.43
C VAL A 352 -9.56 15.17 12.80
N HIS A 353 -9.66 14.34 13.85
CA HIS A 353 -9.95 14.75 15.22
C HIS A 353 -8.71 14.80 16.14
N ALA A 354 -7.49 14.66 15.60
CA ALA A 354 -6.32 14.39 16.43
C ALA A 354 -6.00 15.57 17.34
N GLU A 355 -6.17 16.80 16.85
CA GLU A 355 -6.00 17.99 17.67
C GLU A 355 -7.01 18.07 18.82
N ASP A 356 -8.26 17.63 18.65
CA ASP A 356 -9.23 17.56 19.77
C ASP A 356 -8.85 16.52 20.80
N LEU A 357 -8.43 15.35 20.31
CA LEU A 357 -8.04 14.23 21.14
C LEU A 357 -6.77 14.56 21.93
N LEU A 358 -5.84 15.32 21.34
CA LEU A 358 -4.61 15.76 21.99
C LEU A 358 -4.81 16.98 22.88
N ALA A 359 -5.71 17.90 22.52
CA ALA A 359 -6.15 19.01 23.37
C ALA A 359 -7.02 18.56 24.54
N TRP A 360 -7.42 17.28 24.56
CA TRP A 360 -8.26 16.75 25.63
C TRP A 360 -7.50 16.80 26.97
N PRO A 361 -8.14 17.25 28.07
CA PRO A 361 -7.47 17.55 29.34
C PRO A 361 -6.70 16.37 29.94
N ILE A 362 -7.07 15.15 29.54
CA ILE A 362 -6.47 13.89 30.01
C ILE A 362 -5.03 13.75 29.53
N PHE A 363 -4.69 14.24 28.33
CA PHE A 363 -3.35 14.09 27.78
C PHE A 363 -2.41 15.22 28.20
N ASN A 364 -2.91 16.45 28.38
CA ASN A 364 -2.16 17.63 28.86
C ASN A 364 -0.75 17.76 28.26
N VAL A 365 -0.58 17.36 26.99
CA VAL A 365 0.68 17.51 26.30
C VAL A 365 0.55 18.69 25.35
N ASN A 366 1.23 19.80 25.68
CA ASN A 366 1.45 20.91 24.77
C ASN A 366 2.41 20.47 23.65
N TYR A 367 1.98 19.58 22.76
CA TYR A 367 2.72 19.25 21.54
C TYR A 367 2.46 20.32 20.49
N SER A 368 3.51 20.99 20.06
CA SER A 368 3.50 21.84 18.87
C SER A 368 3.41 20.95 17.63
N MET A 369 2.27 21.01 16.93
CA MET A 369 2.04 20.35 15.64
C MET A 369 2.56 21.15 14.45
N GLY A 370 2.86 22.45 14.63
CA GLY A 370 3.27 23.38 13.56
C GLY A 370 4.32 22.84 12.59
N PRO A 371 5.50 22.38 13.06
CA PRO A 371 6.52 21.84 12.16
C PRO A 371 6.09 20.54 11.45
N LEU A 372 5.03 19.90 11.94
CA LEU A 372 4.51 18.64 11.45
C LEU A 372 3.39 18.84 10.42
N CYS A 373 2.80 20.02 10.26
CA CYS A 373 1.57 20.19 9.45
C CYS A 373 1.65 19.69 8.01
N SER A 374 2.76 19.93 7.32
CA SER A 374 3.04 19.40 5.97
C SER A 374 3.69 18.02 5.98
N THR A 375 4.19 17.56 7.14
CA THR A 375 4.92 16.31 7.30
C THR A 375 4.18 15.23 8.10
N ILE A 376 3.01 15.47 8.68
CA ILE A 376 2.20 14.47 9.41
C ILE A 376 1.83 13.32 8.49
N PRO A 377 1.29 13.55 7.28
CA PRO A 377 0.99 12.45 6.38
C PRO A 377 2.27 11.72 6.00
N VAL A 378 3.36 12.44 5.73
CA VAL A 378 4.67 11.86 5.41
C VAL A 378 5.25 11.02 6.56
N CYS A 379 5.13 11.48 7.79
CA CYS A 379 5.59 10.80 8.99
C CYS A 379 4.72 9.58 9.29
N LEU A 380 3.41 9.68 9.07
CA LEU A 380 2.48 8.55 9.14
C LEU A 380 2.76 7.52 8.04
N VAL A 381 3.04 7.95 6.80
CA VAL A 381 3.55 7.07 5.71
C VAL A 381 4.78 6.37 6.22
N ARG A 382 5.79 7.11 6.71
CA ARG A 382 7.05 6.51 7.17
C ARG A 382 6.83 5.52 8.30
N ILE A 383 6.11 5.90 9.36
CA ILE A 383 5.90 5.02 10.52
C ILE A 383 5.11 3.79 10.12
N MET A 384 4.01 3.93 9.38
CA MET A 384 3.20 2.78 8.97
C MET A 384 3.90 1.92 7.93
N PHE A 385 4.58 2.53 6.95
CA PHE A 385 5.34 1.82 5.92
C PHE A 385 6.55 1.09 6.53
N PHE A 386 7.37 1.75 7.34
CA PHE A 386 8.54 1.12 7.96
C PHE A 386 8.15 0.08 9.02
N SER A 387 7.08 0.27 9.79
CA SER A 387 6.60 -0.75 10.73
C SER A 387 6.05 -1.97 9.99
N SER A 388 5.21 -1.76 8.97
CA SER A 388 4.69 -2.82 8.10
C SER A 388 5.81 -3.55 7.35
N LEU A 389 6.81 -2.83 6.84
CA LEU A 389 8.00 -3.37 6.20
C LEU A 389 8.85 -4.19 7.17
N THR A 390 9.06 -3.68 8.39
CA THR A 390 9.84 -4.39 9.42
C THR A 390 9.15 -5.69 9.80
N VAL A 391 7.82 -5.67 9.98
CA VAL A 391 7.03 -6.89 10.23
C VAL A 391 7.13 -7.86 9.05
N THR A 392 7.04 -7.36 7.82
CA THR A 392 7.17 -8.16 6.59
C THR A 392 8.53 -8.83 6.51
N LEU A 393 9.61 -8.08 6.67
CA LEU A 393 10.99 -8.59 6.65
C LEU A 393 11.25 -9.57 7.79
N LEU A 394 10.73 -9.30 8.99
CA LEU A 394 10.83 -10.21 10.14
C LEU A 394 10.11 -11.55 9.87
N ARG A 395 8.94 -11.52 9.21
CA ARG A 395 8.19 -12.73 8.86
C ARG A 395 8.82 -13.49 7.70
N VAL A 396 9.30 -12.80 6.67
CA VAL A 396 10.04 -13.41 5.55
C VAL A 396 11.32 -14.07 6.07
N THR A 397 12.08 -13.39 6.93
CA THR A 397 13.25 -14.01 7.57
C THR A 397 12.85 -15.20 8.42
N GLN A 398 11.78 -15.12 9.22
CA GLN A 398 11.29 -16.29 9.95
C GLN A 398 10.93 -17.46 9.01
N ILE A 399 10.27 -17.23 7.88
CA ILE A 399 9.78 -18.32 7.01
C ILE A 399 10.84 -18.82 6.03
N CYS A 400 11.82 -18.01 5.66
CA CYS A 400 12.93 -18.46 4.82
C CYS A 400 14.05 -19.05 5.68
N LEU A 401 14.40 -18.44 6.82
CA LEU A 401 15.45 -18.96 7.69
C LEU A 401 14.98 -20.14 8.55
N ILE A 402 13.76 -20.16 9.11
CA ILE A 402 13.40 -21.24 10.05
C ILE A 402 13.34 -22.60 9.35
N PRO A 403 12.75 -22.76 8.16
CA PRO A 403 12.82 -24.01 7.41
C PRO A 403 14.25 -24.32 6.96
N SER A 404 15.04 -23.33 6.53
CA SER A 404 16.45 -23.54 6.16
C SER A 404 17.32 -23.99 7.34
N LEU A 405 17.08 -23.45 8.54
CA LEU A 405 17.71 -23.88 9.79
C LEU A 405 17.21 -25.26 10.22
N MET A 406 15.90 -25.53 10.09
CA MET A 406 15.32 -26.84 10.38
C MET A 406 15.81 -27.91 9.40
N THR A 407 16.11 -27.56 8.14
CA THR A 407 16.72 -28.48 7.16
C THR A 407 18.22 -28.66 7.39
N HIS A 408 18.94 -27.72 8.00
CA HIS A 408 20.32 -27.96 8.42
C HIS A 408 20.43 -28.89 9.64
N VAL A 409 19.33 -29.07 10.39
CA VAL A 409 19.22 -30.06 11.47
C VAL A 409 18.71 -31.42 10.96
N LEU A 410 18.28 -31.53 9.69
CA LEU A 410 17.87 -32.79 9.04
C LEU A 410 18.80 -33.13 7.85
N PRO A 411 19.66 -34.16 7.97
CA PRO A 411 20.92 -34.28 7.21
C PRO A 411 20.82 -34.77 5.75
N SER A 412 19.74 -34.52 5.01
CA SER A 412 19.55 -35.13 3.67
C SER A 412 19.37 -34.18 2.48
N TRP A 413 19.57 -32.87 2.63
CA TRP A 413 19.56 -31.96 1.48
C TRP A 413 20.94 -31.84 0.82
N SER A 414 21.04 -32.24 -0.45
CA SER A 414 22.27 -32.14 -1.23
C SER A 414 22.62 -30.67 -1.55
N GLU A 415 23.88 -30.27 -1.37
CA GLU A 415 24.46 -28.95 -1.70
C GLU A 415 23.96 -28.25 -3.00
N PRO A 416 23.72 -28.93 -4.14
CA PRO A 416 23.25 -28.24 -5.35
C PRO A 416 21.88 -27.56 -5.22
N HIS A 417 21.00 -28.04 -4.34
CA HIS A 417 19.66 -27.46 -4.18
C HIS A 417 19.68 -26.18 -3.34
N ALA A 418 20.56 -26.11 -2.33
CA ALA A 418 20.76 -24.89 -1.54
C ALA A 418 21.29 -23.75 -2.42
N ARG A 419 22.26 -24.01 -3.30
CA ARG A 419 22.78 -23.01 -4.23
C ARG A 419 21.73 -22.52 -5.25
N ALA A 420 20.84 -23.39 -5.71
CA ALA A 420 19.77 -23.00 -6.63
C ALA A 420 18.72 -22.10 -5.96
N VAL A 421 18.40 -22.37 -4.69
CA VAL A 421 17.52 -21.52 -3.88
C VAL A 421 18.16 -20.16 -3.62
N ASP A 422 19.46 -20.11 -3.29
CA ASP A 422 20.18 -18.84 -3.15
C ASP A 422 20.24 -18.04 -4.46
N LEU A 423 20.46 -18.71 -5.61
CA LEU A 423 20.47 -18.08 -6.93
C LEU A 423 19.09 -17.60 -7.40
N LEU A 424 17.99 -18.19 -6.91
CA LEU A 424 16.61 -17.80 -7.24
C LEU A 424 16.05 -16.75 -6.26
N LEU A 425 16.43 -16.83 -4.98
CA LEU A 425 16.07 -15.84 -3.97
C LEU A 425 16.91 -14.58 -4.11
N ALA A 426 18.17 -14.64 -4.53
CA ALA A 426 18.99 -13.45 -4.76
C ALA A 426 18.35 -12.43 -5.71
N PRO A 427 17.77 -12.76 -6.87
CA PRO A 427 17.07 -11.80 -7.71
C PRO A 427 15.71 -11.41 -7.14
N VAL A 428 15.01 -12.25 -6.37
CA VAL A 428 13.76 -11.84 -5.70
C VAL A 428 14.05 -10.85 -4.57
N PHE A 429 15.00 -11.15 -3.69
CA PHE A 429 15.51 -10.21 -2.69
C PHE A 429 16.15 -8.99 -3.33
N ALA A 430 16.87 -9.12 -4.45
CA ALA A 430 17.40 -7.97 -5.16
C ALA A 430 16.31 -7.18 -5.86
N THR A 431 15.21 -7.78 -6.33
CA THR A 431 14.09 -7.05 -6.95
C THR A 431 13.23 -6.42 -5.87
N VAL A 432 12.97 -7.12 -4.78
CA VAL A 432 12.27 -6.60 -3.60
C VAL A 432 13.12 -5.49 -2.96
N ALA A 433 14.42 -5.69 -2.74
CA ALA A 433 15.33 -4.67 -2.24
C ALA A 433 15.57 -3.56 -3.25
N PHE A 434 15.67 -3.82 -4.56
CA PHE A 434 15.78 -2.79 -5.59
C PHE A 434 14.49 -1.99 -5.66
N VAL A 435 13.33 -2.63 -5.63
CA VAL A 435 12.03 -1.94 -5.59
C VAL A 435 11.85 -1.24 -4.25
N PHE A 436 12.37 -1.73 -3.13
CA PHE A 436 12.36 -1.00 -1.85
C PHE A 436 13.41 0.10 -1.78
N VAL A 437 14.54 -0.01 -2.47
CA VAL A 437 15.57 1.04 -2.58
C VAL A 437 15.20 2.04 -3.65
N VAL A 438 14.42 1.66 -4.66
CA VAL A 438 13.95 2.52 -5.74
C VAL A 438 12.62 3.13 -5.37
N ILE A 439 11.66 2.45 -4.75
CA ILE A 439 10.44 3.06 -4.20
C ILE A 439 10.75 3.71 -2.87
N GLY A 440 11.48 3.09 -1.96
CA GLY A 440 11.89 3.74 -0.72
C GLY A 440 12.90 4.84 -0.98
N GLY A 441 13.75 4.72 -2.01
CA GLY A 441 14.63 5.80 -2.46
C GLY A 441 13.95 6.81 -3.35
N LEU A 442 12.96 6.47 -4.19
CA LEU A 442 12.11 7.45 -4.89
C LEU A 442 11.23 8.15 -3.89
N ALA A 443 10.65 7.47 -2.90
CA ALA A 443 9.90 8.03 -1.80
C ALA A 443 10.81 8.90 -0.93
N LEU A 444 11.98 8.43 -0.49
CA LEU A 444 12.93 9.29 0.22
C LEU A 444 13.39 10.44 -0.65
N HIS A 445 13.58 10.24 -1.95
CA HIS A 445 14.02 11.27 -2.88
C HIS A 445 12.89 12.26 -3.16
N THR A 446 11.63 11.84 -3.28
CA THR A 446 10.41 12.65 -3.40
C THR A 446 9.96 13.27 -2.08
N LEU A 447 10.46 12.77 -0.96
CA LEU A 447 10.30 13.36 0.37
C LEU A 447 11.53 14.20 0.80
N HIS A 448 12.61 14.15 0.03
CA HIS A 448 13.75 15.09 0.08
C HIS A 448 13.59 16.19 -0.98
N LEU A 449 12.80 15.95 -2.04
CA LEU A 449 12.09 16.96 -2.84
C LEU A 449 11.14 17.75 -1.90
#